data_AF-A0A9D9WQ87-F1
#
_entry.id   AF-A0A9D9WQ87-F1
#
_cell.length_a   1.000
_cell.length_b   1.000
_cell.length_c   1.000
_cell.angle_alpha   90.00
_cell.angle_beta   90.00
_cell.angle_gamma   90.00
#
_symmetry.space_group_name_H-M   'P 1'
#
loop_
_entity.id
_entity.type
_entity.pdbx_description
1 polymer ?
#
loop_
_entity_poly.entity_id
_entity_poly.type
_entity_poly.pdbx_seq_one_letter_code
_entity_poly.pdbx_strand_id
1 'polypeptide(L)'
;MDIHSGIIAASILIVVAAVLVVRAAIRIMQTARRLSFYSLRRMHNANAVRLFLFALALFGCAFWLPFYGEPIVYVYFPPSPTPSLTPTITMTPTITLTPSITVPPTITFTPSVSETPTLTLTPFLPVAIEALFSGQATPNPDAIFTPIQFSTAFENGEAVEPQSVFELPIETIYGGFDYNNTIPGVQWTALWYREGQLICYETKPWDGGTGGIGGYTECSTPLGGWVAGQYEVQIFMGYEWKVIGRFRVLDSLATPTMTGTPTLTPVPTLVVSTSTP
;
A
#
# COMPACT_ATOMS: atom_id res chain seq x y z
N MET A 1 -5.63 20.22 -9.27
CA MET A 1 -6.62 21.24 -9.69
C MET A 1 -6.41 22.44 -8.80
N ASP A 2 -6.06 23.59 -9.37
CA ASP A 2 -5.88 24.84 -8.62
C ASP A 2 -7.24 25.34 -8.12
N ILE A 3 -7.32 25.67 -6.83
CA ILE A 3 -8.54 26.12 -6.15
C ILE A 3 -9.10 27.39 -6.81
N HIS A 4 -8.22 28.29 -7.22
CA HIS A 4 -8.58 29.52 -7.94
C HIS A 4 -9.28 29.18 -9.27
N SER A 5 -8.72 28.24 -10.03
CA SER A 5 -9.31 27.76 -11.28
C SER A 5 -10.67 27.08 -11.07
N GLY A 6 -10.83 26.33 -9.96
CA GLY A 6 -12.10 25.70 -9.59
C GLY A 6 -13.21 26.70 -9.25
N ILE A 7 -12.89 27.76 -8.50
CA ILE A 7 -13.86 28.80 -8.12
C ILE A 7 -14.32 29.60 -9.35
N ILE A 8 -13.40 29.92 -10.27
CA ILE A 8 -13.73 30.60 -11.52
C ILE A 8 -14.67 29.72 -12.37
N ALA A 9 -14.36 28.43 -12.54
CA ALA A 9 -15.21 27.52 -13.30
C ALA A 9 -16.63 27.41 -12.69
N ALA A 10 -16.74 27.31 -11.36
CA ALA A 10 -18.02 27.29 -10.67
C ALA A 10 -18.81 28.60 -10.87
N SER A 11 -18.13 29.76 -10.81
CA SER A 11 -18.78 31.07 -11.04
C SER A 11 -19.37 31.17 -12.46
N ILE A 12 -18.64 30.68 -13.48
CA ILE A 12 -19.10 30.67 -14.87
C ILE A 12 -20.34 29.78 -15.03
N LEU A 13 -20.35 28.59 -14.42
CA LEU A 13 -21.52 27.70 -14.44
C LEU A 13 -22.75 28.35 -13.80
N ILE A 14 -22.57 29.09 -12.70
CA ILE A 14 -23.67 29.80 -12.04
C ILE A 14 -24.21 30.93 -12.93
N VAL A 15 -23.35 31.66 -13.65
CA VAL A 15 -23.79 32.67 -14.62
C VAL A 15 -24.60 32.05 -15.75
N VAL A 16 -24.15 30.91 -16.30
CA VAL A 16 -24.88 30.18 -17.35
C VAL A 16 -26.26 29.74 -16.84
N ALA A 17 -26.32 29.17 -15.63
CA ALA A 17 -27.57 28.80 -14.99
C ALA A 17 -28.50 30.00 -14.79
N ALA A 18 -27.98 31.15 -14.35
CA ALA A 18 -28.75 32.38 -14.17
C ALA A 18 -29.37 32.85 -15.50
N VAL A 19 -28.61 32.82 -16.60
CA VAL A 19 -29.11 33.19 -17.94
C VAL A 19 -30.25 32.26 -18.39
N LEU A 20 -30.16 30.96 -18.14
CA LEU A 20 -31.22 29.99 -18.45
C LEU A 20 -32.49 30.26 -17.65
N VAL A 21 -32.35 30.57 -16.35
CA VAL A 21 -33.48 30.93 -15.46
C VAL A 21 -34.14 32.23 -15.92
N VAL A 22 -33.36 33.26 -16.29
CA VAL A 22 -33.91 34.51 -16.83
C VAL A 22 -34.69 34.27 -18.12
N ARG A 23 -34.17 33.45 -19.03
CA ARG A 23 -34.90 33.06 -20.26
C ARG A 23 -36.21 32.35 -19.94
N ALA A 24 -36.21 31.42 -18.99
CA ALA A 24 -37.42 30.74 -18.55
C ALA A 24 -38.45 31.73 -17.94
N ALA A 25 -37.99 32.65 -17.09
CA ALA A 25 -38.83 33.68 -16.48
C ALA A 25 -39.48 34.59 -17.54
N ILE A 26 -38.72 35.02 -18.55
CA ILE A 26 -39.24 35.84 -19.67
C ILE A 26 -40.29 35.07 -20.46
N ARG A 27 -40.06 33.78 -20.76
CA ARG A 27 -41.03 32.94 -21.47
C ARG A 27 -42.34 32.81 -20.69
N ILE A 28 -42.26 32.56 -19.38
CA ILE A 28 -43.45 32.48 -18.51
C ILE A 28 -44.22 33.81 -18.51
N MET A 29 -43.50 34.94 -18.48
CA MET A 29 -44.09 36.28 -18.50
C MET A 29 -44.74 36.60 -19.85
N GLN A 30 -44.16 36.17 -20.97
CA GLN A 30 -44.73 36.32 -22.31
C GLN A 30 -46.01 35.49 -22.48
N THR A 31 -46.04 34.25 -21.99
CA THR A 31 -47.24 33.40 -22.00
C THR A 31 -48.35 34.00 -21.13
N ALA A 32 -48.00 34.53 -19.96
CA ALA A 32 -48.94 35.17 -19.05
C ALA A 32 -49.63 36.41 -19.64
N ARG A 33 -48.98 37.12 -20.58
CA ARG A 33 -49.56 38.30 -21.25
C ARG A 33 -50.67 37.96 -22.24
N ARG A 34 -50.76 36.72 -22.72
CA ARG A 34 -51.77 36.28 -23.71
C ARG A 34 -53.05 35.71 -23.09
N LEU A 35 -53.11 35.59 -21.75
CA LEU A 35 -54.26 35.03 -21.04
C LEU A 35 -55.25 36.15 -20.66
N SER A 36 -56.53 35.95 -20.99
CA SER A 36 -57.62 36.89 -20.70
C SER A 36 -58.03 36.91 -19.22
N PHE A 37 -57.86 35.79 -18.50
CA PHE A 37 -58.31 35.64 -17.12
C PHE A 37 -57.30 36.20 -16.10
N TYR A 38 -57.76 37.13 -15.27
CA TYR A 38 -56.94 37.87 -14.30
C TYR A 38 -56.31 36.98 -13.20
N SER A 39 -57.03 35.98 -12.70
CA SER A 39 -56.54 35.07 -11.64
C SER A 39 -55.37 34.22 -12.11
N LEU A 40 -55.43 33.70 -13.34
CA LEU A 40 -54.38 32.90 -13.94
C LEU A 40 -53.13 33.75 -14.26
N ARG A 41 -53.34 34.99 -14.73
CA ARG A 41 -52.26 35.97 -14.93
C ARG A 41 -51.54 36.32 -13.62
N ARG A 42 -52.25 36.41 -12.50
CA ARG A 42 -51.67 36.70 -11.16
C ARG A 42 -50.77 35.56 -10.66
N MET A 43 -51.15 34.30 -10.89
CA MET A 43 -50.34 33.13 -10.53
C MET A 43 -49.04 33.06 -11.33
N HIS A 44 -49.09 33.25 -12.65
CA HIS A 44 -47.89 33.26 -13.49
C HIS A 44 -46.96 34.44 -13.17
N ASN A 45 -47.53 35.60 -12.80
CA ASN A 45 -46.73 36.77 -12.41
C ASN A 45 -45.98 36.53 -11.09
N ALA A 46 -46.61 35.88 -10.10
CA ALA A 46 -45.94 35.54 -8.85
C ALA A 46 -44.76 34.57 -9.05
N ASN A 47 -44.93 33.56 -9.91
CA ASN A 47 -43.85 32.63 -10.25
C ASN A 47 -42.73 33.31 -11.05
N ALA A 48 -43.07 34.21 -11.97
CA ALA A 48 -42.07 34.98 -12.73
C ALA A 48 -41.25 35.90 -11.82
N VAL A 49 -41.87 36.55 -10.83
CA VAL A 49 -41.17 37.38 -9.85
C VAL A 49 -40.23 36.53 -8.98
N ARG A 50 -40.67 35.36 -8.50
CA ARG A 50 -39.80 34.45 -7.73
C ARG A 50 -38.58 33.98 -8.53
N LEU A 51 -38.78 33.62 -9.80
CA LEU A 51 -37.69 33.21 -10.69
C LEU A 51 -36.73 34.37 -10.99
N PHE A 52 -37.25 35.59 -11.11
CA PHE A 52 -36.41 36.77 -11.30
C PHE A 52 -35.55 37.07 -10.07
N LEU A 53 -36.14 37.01 -8.86
CA LEU A 53 -35.39 37.17 -7.60
C LEU A 53 -34.33 36.06 -7.44
N PHE A 54 -34.66 34.82 -7.80
CA PHE A 54 -33.71 33.72 -7.77
C PHE A 54 -32.54 33.93 -8.74
N ALA A 55 -32.81 34.40 -9.96
CA ALA A 55 -31.75 34.73 -10.92
C ALA A 55 -30.84 35.88 -10.43
N LEU A 56 -31.43 36.91 -9.79
CA LEU A 56 -30.67 37.99 -9.16
C LEU A 56 -29.74 37.47 -8.06
N ALA A 57 -30.25 36.56 -7.22
CA ALA A 57 -29.45 35.93 -6.17
C ALA A 57 -28.30 35.09 -6.73
N LEU A 58 -28.52 34.34 -7.81
CA LEU A 58 -27.45 33.61 -8.50
C LEU A 58 -26.39 34.55 -9.08
N PHE A 59 -26.79 35.67 -9.66
CA PHE A 59 -25.85 36.69 -10.16
C PHE A 59 -25.01 37.30 -9.02
N GLY A 60 -25.64 37.60 -7.89
CA GLY A 60 -24.96 38.07 -6.69
C GLY A 60 -23.97 37.04 -6.15
N CYS A 61 -24.36 35.76 -6.10
CA CYS A 61 -23.50 34.68 -5.66
C CYS A 61 -22.31 34.47 -6.60
N ALA A 62 -22.54 34.48 -7.91
CA ALA A 62 -21.49 34.37 -8.92
C ALA A 62 -20.47 35.51 -8.84
N PHE A 63 -20.93 36.73 -8.55
CA PHE A 63 -20.05 37.86 -8.31
C PHE A 63 -19.31 37.75 -6.97
N TRP A 64 -19.96 37.24 -5.92
CA TRP A 64 -19.38 37.17 -4.56
C TRP A 64 -18.32 36.07 -4.40
N LEU A 65 -18.53 34.90 -5.03
CA LEU A 65 -17.65 33.72 -4.98
C LEU A 65 -16.17 34.00 -5.26
N PRO A 66 -15.77 34.72 -6.32
CA PRO A 66 -14.34 34.98 -6.58
C PRO A 66 -13.70 35.95 -5.58
N PHE A 67 -14.47 36.87 -4.96
CA PHE A 67 -13.91 37.82 -3.99
C PHE A 67 -13.73 37.22 -2.59
N TYR A 68 -14.59 36.29 -2.19
CA TYR A 68 -14.62 35.77 -0.81
C TYR A 68 -14.48 34.24 -0.72
N GLY A 69 -14.55 33.52 -1.83
CA GLY A 69 -14.47 32.06 -1.85
C GLY A 69 -13.07 31.52 -1.57
N GLU A 70 -12.04 32.14 -2.14
CA GLU A 70 -10.64 31.73 -1.92
C GLU A 70 -10.22 31.69 -0.44
N PRO A 71 -10.40 32.77 0.35
CA PRO A 71 -9.96 32.76 1.75
C PRO A 71 -10.72 31.72 2.59
N ILE A 72 -11.98 31.43 2.28
CA ILE A 72 -12.77 30.43 3.00
C ILE A 72 -12.25 29.02 2.68
N VAL A 73 -11.94 28.71 1.43
CA VAL A 73 -11.44 27.38 1.05
C VAL A 73 -10.09 27.10 1.70
N TYR A 74 -9.20 28.08 1.81
CA TYR A 74 -7.89 27.88 2.45
C TYR A 74 -7.94 27.61 3.95
N VAL A 75 -9.01 28.01 4.66
CA VAL A 75 -9.20 27.66 6.09
C VAL A 75 -9.45 26.15 6.26
N TYR A 76 -10.14 25.52 5.31
CA TYR A 76 -10.47 24.09 5.37
C TYR A 76 -9.50 23.21 4.58
N PHE A 77 -8.85 23.76 3.55
CA PHE A 77 -7.87 23.09 2.70
C PHE A 77 -6.60 23.96 2.61
N PRO A 78 -5.74 23.93 3.64
CA PRO A 78 -4.49 24.68 3.61
C PRO A 78 -3.60 24.18 2.46
N PRO A 79 -2.87 25.07 1.76
CA PRO A 79 -1.96 24.66 0.72
C PRO A 79 -0.87 23.77 1.32
N SER A 80 -0.69 22.57 0.76
CA SER A 80 0.38 21.67 1.16
C SER A 80 1.74 22.33 0.86
N PRO A 81 2.69 22.36 1.80
CA PRO A 81 4.00 22.96 1.57
C PRO A 81 4.69 22.25 0.40
N THR A 82 5.01 22.99 -0.65
CA THR A 82 5.80 22.46 -1.76
C THR A 82 7.19 22.12 -1.22
N PRO A 83 7.69 20.88 -1.35
CA PRO A 83 9.03 20.54 -0.90
C PRO A 83 10.04 21.40 -1.66
N SER A 84 10.84 22.18 -0.93
CA SER A 84 11.94 22.95 -1.50
C SER A 84 13.02 21.96 -1.96
N LEU A 85 13.32 21.95 -3.26
CA LEU A 85 14.37 21.13 -3.87
C LEU A 85 15.79 21.64 -3.59
N THR A 86 15.97 22.56 -2.64
CA THR A 86 17.31 23.03 -2.25
C THR A 86 17.75 22.31 -0.99
N PRO A 87 18.62 21.29 -1.08
CA PRO A 87 19.25 20.74 0.10
C PRO A 87 20.15 21.82 0.74
N THR A 88 19.85 22.22 1.97
CA THR A 88 20.79 23.00 2.78
C THR A 88 21.95 22.10 3.16
N ILE A 89 23.06 22.25 2.44
CA ILE A 89 24.29 21.48 2.67
C ILE A 89 24.96 22.02 3.95
N THR A 90 24.67 21.44 5.11
CA THR A 90 25.41 21.73 6.34
C THR A 90 26.62 20.79 6.42
N MET A 91 27.76 21.25 5.89
CA MET A 91 29.04 20.56 6.03
C MET A 91 29.96 21.37 6.94
N THR A 92 30.19 20.89 8.16
CA THR A 92 31.48 21.05 8.87
C THR A 92 31.64 19.97 9.93
N PRO A 93 32.50 18.96 9.68
CA PRO A 93 33.49 18.63 10.69
C PRO A 93 34.91 18.77 10.15
N THR A 94 35.71 19.62 10.80
CA THR A 94 37.15 19.76 10.57
C THR A 94 37.86 18.57 11.22
N ILE A 95 38.42 17.67 10.42
CA ILE A 95 39.26 16.57 10.92
C ILE A 95 40.72 17.03 10.85
N THR A 96 41.34 17.24 12.01
CA THR A 96 42.76 17.60 12.15
C THR A 96 43.62 16.33 12.06
N LEU A 97 44.41 16.20 10.99
CA LEU A 97 45.40 15.13 10.83
C LEU A 97 46.74 15.54 11.46
N THR A 98 47.28 14.69 12.33
CA THR A 98 48.71 14.66 12.68
C THR A 98 49.28 13.31 12.24
N PRO A 99 50.18 13.22 11.25
CA PRO A 99 50.84 11.98 10.89
C PRO A 99 52.20 11.83 11.61
N SER A 100 52.43 10.69 12.27
CA SER A 100 53.80 10.21 12.57
C SER A 100 53.81 8.70 12.79
N ILE A 101 54.20 7.92 11.77
CA ILE A 101 55.51 7.27 11.64
C ILE A 101 55.47 6.22 10.51
N THR A 102 56.58 6.13 9.78
CA THR A 102 56.86 5.32 8.60
C THR A 102 57.18 3.85 8.93
N VAL A 103 56.53 2.90 8.24
CA VAL A 103 56.95 1.49 8.12
C VAL A 103 56.63 1.01 6.67
N PRO A 104 57.49 0.23 5.99
CA PRO A 104 57.35 -0.13 4.57
C PRO A 104 56.24 -1.17 4.29
N PRO A 105 55.80 -1.35 3.02
CA PRO A 105 54.52 -1.95 2.70
C PRO A 105 54.54 -3.48 2.81
N THR A 106 53.76 -4.03 3.74
CA THR A 106 53.21 -5.37 3.60
C THR A 106 51.88 -5.23 2.86
N ILE A 107 51.81 -5.83 1.68
CA ILE A 107 50.57 -6.06 0.93
C ILE A 107 49.58 -6.83 1.82
N THR A 108 48.65 -6.11 2.44
CA THR A 108 47.57 -6.67 3.25
C THR A 108 46.27 -6.49 2.48
N PHE A 109 45.58 -7.61 2.30
CA PHE A 109 44.35 -7.77 1.56
C PHE A 109 43.29 -6.74 1.91
N THR A 110 42.61 -6.29 0.86
CA THR A 110 41.31 -5.62 0.77
C THR A 110 40.47 -5.72 2.07
N PRO A 111 39.95 -4.62 2.64
CA PRO A 111 39.00 -4.73 3.73
C PRO A 111 37.76 -5.47 3.21
N SER A 112 37.56 -6.70 3.66
CA SER A 112 36.25 -7.32 3.56
C SER A 112 35.32 -6.47 4.41
N VAL A 113 34.37 -5.79 3.76
CA VAL A 113 33.19 -5.28 4.44
C VAL A 113 32.53 -6.49 5.08
N SER A 114 32.75 -6.65 6.39
CA SER A 114 32.06 -7.64 7.18
C SER A 114 30.67 -7.07 7.44
N GLU A 115 29.76 -7.33 6.49
CA GLU A 115 28.31 -7.29 6.71
C GLU A 115 27.98 -8.34 7.76
N THR A 116 28.30 -8.08 9.03
CA THR A 116 27.68 -8.82 10.14
C THR A 116 26.33 -8.15 10.35
N PRO A 117 25.20 -8.75 9.93
CA PRO A 117 23.89 -8.17 10.20
C PRO A 117 23.76 -8.10 11.73
N THR A 118 23.63 -6.88 12.25
CA THR A 118 23.20 -6.69 13.64
C THR A 118 21.86 -7.42 13.75
N LEU A 119 21.76 -8.38 14.67
CA LEU A 119 20.55 -9.17 14.92
C LEU A 119 19.43 -8.24 15.40
N THR A 120 18.83 -7.55 14.44
CA THR A 120 17.68 -6.70 14.61
C THR A 120 16.51 -7.61 14.31
N LEU A 121 15.60 -7.81 15.27
CA LEU A 121 14.43 -8.68 15.12
C LEU A 121 13.45 -8.18 14.03
N THR A 122 13.72 -7.01 13.46
CA THR A 122 12.98 -6.41 12.36
C THR A 122 13.66 -6.76 11.05
N PRO A 123 12.96 -7.43 10.11
CA PRO A 123 13.46 -7.65 8.76
C PRO A 123 13.93 -6.33 8.12
N PHE A 124 15.10 -6.34 7.49
CA PHE A 124 15.65 -5.17 6.80
C PHE A 124 15.83 -5.45 5.30
N LEU A 125 15.69 -4.41 4.49
CA LEU A 125 15.88 -4.50 3.05
C LEU A 125 17.39 -4.47 2.71
N PRO A 126 17.92 -5.43 1.93
CA PRO A 126 19.33 -5.39 1.51
C PRO A 126 19.64 -4.20 0.61
N VAL A 127 20.79 -3.54 0.81
CA VAL A 127 21.26 -2.36 0.05
C VAL A 127 21.34 -2.63 -1.46
N ALA A 128 21.69 -3.86 -1.86
CA ALA A 128 21.73 -4.26 -3.26
C ALA A 128 20.35 -4.22 -3.93
N ILE A 129 19.27 -4.48 -3.18
CA ILE A 129 17.89 -4.42 -3.68
C ILE A 129 17.38 -2.97 -3.68
N GLU A 130 17.76 -2.18 -2.68
CA GLU A 130 17.48 -0.73 -2.65
C GLU A 130 18.02 -0.01 -3.90
N ALA A 131 19.22 -0.37 -4.37
CA ALA A 131 19.79 0.22 -5.58
C ALA A 131 18.97 -0.06 -6.86
N LEU A 132 18.04 -1.03 -6.83
CA LEU A 132 17.15 -1.38 -7.94
C LEU A 132 15.81 -0.61 -7.90
N PHE A 133 15.60 0.23 -6.90
CA PHE A 133 14.34 0.95 -6.72
C PHE A 133 14.11 1.93 -7.86
N SER A 134 12.92 1.86 -8.44
CA SER A 134 12.46 2.76 -9.50
C SER A 134 11.13 3.45 -9.15
N GLY A 135 10.47 3.02 -8.08
CA GLY A 135 9.27 3.63 -7.55
C GLY A 135 9.53 5.08 -7.13
N GLN A 136 8.75 5.99 -7.70
CA GLN A 136 8.87 7.42 -7.46
C GLN A 136 7.95 7.92 -6.35
N ALA A 137 7.00 7.08 -5.92
CA ALA A 137 6.01 7.43 -4.91
C ALA A 137 6.46 6.99 -3.51
N THR A 138 6.19 7.85 -2.53
CA THR A 138 6.40 7.55 -1.12
C THR A 138 5.37 6.52 -0.64
N PRO A 139 5.78 5.44 0.06
CA PRO A 139 4.86 4.49 0.66
C PRO A 139 3.83 5.12 1.61
N ASN A 140 2.63 4.55 1.64
CA ASN A 140 1.67 4.82 2.71
C ASN A 140 2.04 3.97 3.94
N PRO A 141 2.29 4.57 5.11
CA PRO A 141 2.54 3.82 6.34
C PRO A 141 1.36 2.92 6.73
N ASP A 142 0.13 3.35 6.42
CA ASP A 142 -1.11 2.62 6.75
C ASP A 142 -1.45 1.50 5.73
N ALA A 143 -0.54 1.19 4.80
CA ALA A 143 -0.69 0.07 3.89
C ALA A 143 -0.63 -1.26 4.64
N ILE A 144 -1.63 -2.12 4.43
CA ILE A 144 -1.81 -3.39 5.14
C ILE A 144 -1.83 -4.54 4.12
N PHE A 145 -1.23 -5.65 4.53
CA PHE A 145 -1.20 -6.91 3.79
C PHE A 145 -1.75 -8.03 4.69
N THR A 146 -2.50 -8.97 4.11
CA THR A 146 -2.92 -10.18 4.83
C THR A 146 -1.75 -11.16 4.96
N PRO A 147 -1.85 -12.17 5.87
CA PRO A 147 -0.86 -13.24 5.93
C PRO A 147 -0.70 -13.93 4.58
N ILE A 148 0.56 -14.18 4.18
CA ILE A 148 0.88 -14.78 2.89
C ILE A 148 0.39 -16.23 2.87
N GLN A 149 -0.41 -16.56 1.86
CA GLN A 149 -0.87 -17.92 1.58
C GLN A 149 0.00 -18.51 0.47
N PHE A 150 0.66 -19.64 0.75
CA PHE A 150 1.54 -20.29 -0.21
C PHE A 150 0.80 -21.38 -0.97
N SER A 151 1.03 -21.47 -2.28
CA SER A 151 0.54 -22.57 -3.12
C SER A 151 1.45 -22.80 -4.33
N THR A 152 1.36 -23.97 -4.96
CA THR A 152 1.97 -24.28 -6.25
C THR A 152 1.15 -23.77 -7.45
N ALA A 153 -0.12 -23.40 -7.23
CA ALA A 153 -1.01 -22.89 -8.26
C ALA A 153 -1.76 -21.63 -7.78
N PHE A 154 -1.87 -20.64 -8.68
CA PHE A 154 -2.56 -19.39 -8.41
C PHE A 154 -3.53 -19.10 -9.55
N GLU A 155 -4.83 -19.07 -9.25
CA GLU A 155 -5.89 -18.92 -10.25
C GLU A 155 -6.92 -17.88 -9.79
N ASN A 156 -7.39 -17.04 -10.71
CA ASN A 156 -8.42 -16.03 -10.46
C ASN A 156 -8.14 -15.06 -9.29
N GLY A 157 -6.86 -14.83 -8.96
CA GLY A 157 -6.48 -13.97 -7.83
C GLY A 157 -6.48 -14.69 -6.48
N GLU A 158 -6.56 -16.02 -6.44
CA GLU A 158 -6.50 -16.79 -5.20
C GLU A 158 -5.49 -17.93 -5.29
N ALA A 159 -4.89 -18.27 -4.15
CA ALA A 159 -4.04 -19.43 -4.02
C ALA A 159 -4.90 -20.70 -3.98
N VAL A 160 -4.66 -21.63 -4.90
CA VAL A 160 -5.39 -22.90 -4.97
C VAL A 160 -4.85 -23.83 -3.89
N GLU A 161 -5.68 -24.34 -2.98
CA GLU A 161 -5.26 -25.25 -1.90
C GLU A 161 -4.01 -24.76 -1.12
N PRO A 162 -4.11 -23.65 -0.36
CA PRO A 162 -2.96 -23.09 0.32
C PRO A 162 -2.37 -24.05 1.35
N GLN A 163 -1.05 -24.24 1.29
CA GLN A 163 -0.30 -25.17 2.13
C GLN A 163 0.90 -24.47 2.79
N SER A 164 1.31 -24.98 3.94
CA SER A 164 2.54 -24.53 4.64
C SER A 164 3.68 -25.54 4.54
N VAL A 165 3.43 -26.66 3.87
CA VAL A 165 4.32 -27.80 3.70
C VAL A 165 4.24 -28.23 2.24
N PHE A 166 5.36 -28.23 1.55
CA PHE A 166 5.45 -28.65 0.15
C PHE A 166 6.40 -29.84 0.05
N GLU A 167 6.19 -30.69 -0.95
CA GLU A 167 7.03 -31.86 -1.24
C GLU A 167 7.72 -31.69 -2.60
N LEU A 168 8.96 -32.15 -2.71
CA LEU A 168 9.70 -32.14 -3.98
C LEU A 168 9.14 -33.19 -4.96
N PRO A 169 9.20 -32.95 -6.28
CA PRO A 169 9.77 -31.77 -6.97
C PRO A 169 8.78 -30.61 -7.06
N ILE A 170 9.31 -29.38 -6.94
CA ILE A 170 8.53 -28.14 -7.05
C ILE A 170 9.09 -27.33 -8.22
N GLU A 171 8.20 -26.82 -9.07
CA GLU A 171 8.58 -25.92 -10.16
C GLU A 171 8.50 -24.45 -9.69
N THR A 172 7.29 -24.00 -9.30
CA THR A 172 7.04 -22.63 -8.86
C THR A 172 6.23 -22.64 -7.57
N ILE A 173 6.56 -21.71 -6.65
CA ILE A 173 5.72 -21.40 -5.49
C ILE A 173 5.22 -19.97 -5.61
N TYR A 174 3.93 -19.80 -5.38
CA TYR A 174 3.24 -18.53 -5.29
C TYR A 174 2.99 -18.18 -3.83
N GLY A 175 3.20 -16.91 -3.47
CA GLY A 175 2.78 -16.31 -2.20
C GLY A 175 1.67 -15.31 -2.47
N GLY A 176 0.41 -15.73 -2.29
CA GLY A 176 -0.76 -14.89 -2.45
C GLY A 176 -1.08 -14.08 -1.19
N PHE A 177 -1.57 -12.86 -1.38
CA PHE A 177 -1.97 -11.95 -0.31
C PHE A 177 -3.00 -10.93 -0.81
N ASP A 178 -3.81 -10.44 0.11
CA ASP A 178 -4.71 -9.31 -0.12
C ASP A 178 -4.07 -8.05 0.46
N TYR A 179 -4.45 -6.90 -0.10
CA TYR A 179 -3.84 -5.63 0.26
C TYR A 179 -4.88 -4.52 0.35
N ASN A 180 -4.60 -3.54 1.22
CA ASN A 180 -5.41 -2.34 1.36
C ASN A 180 -4.53 -1.13 1.67
N ASN A 181 -5.02 0.07 1.35
CA ASN A 181 -4.34 1.36 1.52
C ASN A 181 -2.96 1.47 0.82
N THR A 182 -2.71 0.67 -0.21
CA THR A 182 -1.50 0.76 -1.04
C THR A 182 -1.58 1.94 -2.01
N ILE A 183 -0.45 2.39 -2.56
CA ILE A 183 -0.43 3.49 -3.53
C ILE A 183 0.25 2.97 -4.80
N PRO A 184 -0.41 3.04 -5.97
CA PRO A 184 0.22 2.71 -7.25
C PRO A 184 1.51 3.51 -7.47
N GLY A 185 2.54 2.86 -7.98
CA GLY A 185 3.86 3.45 -8.26
C GLY A 185 4.82 3.51 -7.07
N VAL A 186 4.40 3.10 -5.88
CA VAL A 186 5.33 2.89 -4.74
C VAL A 186 6.16 1.65 -5.01
N GLN A 187 7.44 1.64 -4.63
CA GLN A 187 8.24 0.43 -4.78
C GLN A 187 7.71 -0.70 -3.88
N TRP A 188 7.33 -1.82 -4.47
CA TRP A 188 7.00 -3.04 -3.74
C TRP A 188 8.11 -4.07 -3.93
N THR A 189 8.46 -4.78 -2.86
CA THR A 189 9.52 -5.79 -2.90
C THR A 189 9.11 -7.04 -2.12
N ALA A 190 9.28 -8.20 -2.73
CA ALA A 190 9.17 -9.51 -2.10
C ALA A 190 10.54 -10.20 -2.07
N LEU A 191 10.97 -10.62 -0.90
CA LEU A 191 12.24 -11.31 -0.68
C LEU A 191 11.98 -12.73 -0.20
N TRP A 192 12.58 -13.71 -0.86
CA TRP A 192 12.46 -15.13 -0.52
C TRP A 192 13.77 -15.63 0.08
N TYR A 193 13.69 -16.13 1.30
CA TYR A 193 14.80 -16.67 2.06
C TYR A 193 14.66 -18.16 2.26
N ARG A 194 15.78 -18.86 2.24
CA ARG A 194 15.93 -20.26 2.68
C ARG A 194 16.95 -20.28 3.81
N GLU A 195 16.52 -20.67 5.01
CA GLU A 195 17.38 -20.71 6.21
C GLU A 195 18.18 -19.40 6.45
N GLY A 196 17.58 -18.26 6.10
CA GLY A 196 18.20 -16.93 6.22
C GLY A 196 19.04 -16.49 5.02
N GLN A 197 19.23 -17.33 4.01
CA GLN A 197 19.90 -16.96 2.75
C GLN A 197 18.89 -16.53 1.69
N LEU A 198 19.08 -15.35 1.09
CA LEU A 198 18.23 -14.87 -0.01
C LEU A 198 18.41 -15.78 -1.25
N ILE A 199 17.32 -16.36 -1.73
CA ILE A 199 17.30 -17.28 -2.88
C ILE A 199 16.54 -16.74 -4.10
N CYS A 200 15.62 -15.80 -3.88
CA CYS A 200 14.76 -15.24 -4.91
C CYS A 200 14.33 -13.86 -4.45
N TYR A 201 14.12 -12.94 -5.38
CA TYR A 201 13.58 -11.63 -5.05
C TYR A 201 12.78 -11.10 -6.23
N GLU A 202 11.79 -10.28 -5.91
CA GLU A 202 11.00 -9.54 -6.86
C GLU A 202 10.93 -8.09 -6.37
N THR A 203 11.25 -7.13 -7.22
CA THR A 203 11.17 -5.72 -6.86
C THR A 203 10.68 -4.92 -8.06
N LYS A 204 9.58 -4.19 -7.89
CA LYS A 204 8.97 -3.40 -8.95
C LYS A 204 8.11 -2.26 -8.38
N PRO A 205 7.86 -1.19 -9.13
CA PRO A 205 6.80 -0.25 -8.79
C PRO A 205 5.46 -0.99 -8.72
N TRP A 206 4.70 -0.74 -7.66
CA TRP A 206 3.40 -1.34 -7.40
C TRP A 206 2.44 -0.97 -8.53
N ASP A 207 2.03 -1.98 -9.29
CA ASP A 207 1.11 -1.91 -10.42
C ASP A 207 -0.34 -2.23 -10.02
N GLY A 208 -0.56 -2.70 -8.79
CA GLY A 208 -1.87 -2.94 -8.21
C GLY A 208 -2.64 -1.65 -7.85
N GLY A 209 -3.91 -1.81 -7.51
CA GLY A 209 -4.76 -0.70 -7.03
C GLY A 209 -4.41 -0.27 -5.60
N THR A 210 -5.24 0.61 -5.03
CA THR A 210 -5.13 1.03 -3.61
C THR A 210 -5.61 -0.02 -2.62
N GLY A 211 -6.48 -0.92 -3.08
CA GLY A 211 -6.93 -2.08 -2.33
C GLY A 211 -7.48 -3.11 -3.31
N GLY A 212 -7.30 -4.38 -2.98
CA GLY A 212 -7.64 -5.46 -3.88
C GLY A 212 -7.37 -6.81 -3.26
N ILE A 213 -8.02 -7.82 -3.85
CA ILE A 213 -7.74 -9.22 -3.57
C ILE A 213 -6.80 -9.77 -4.64
N GLY A 214 -5.98 -10.74 -4.26
CA GLY A 214 -5.15 -11.48 -5.22
C GLY A 214 -3.87 -10.79 -5.68
N GLY A 215 -3.23 -10.03 -4.79
CA GLY A 215 -1.81 -9.75 -4.96
C GLY A 215 -1.00 -11.04 -4.81
N TYR A 216 0.07 -11.19 -5.57
CA TYR A 216 0.93 -12.36 -5.45
C TYR A 216 2.38 -12.01 -5.73
N THR A 217 3.27 -12.84 -5.18
CA THR A 217 4.67 -12.96 -5.60
C THR A 217 4.92 -14.40 -6.01
N GLU A 218 5.83 -14.63 -6.95
CA GLU A 218 6.18 -15.96 -7.42
C GLU A 218 7.69 -16.17 -7.39
N CYS A 219 8.11 -17.42 -7.15
CA CYS A 219 9.48 -17.83 -7.37
C CYS A 219 9.52 -19.17 -8.11
N SER A 220 10.01 -19.13 -9.36
CA SER A 220 10.16 -20.30 -10.23
C SER A 220 11.60 -20.80 -10.31
N THR A 221 12.59 -19.92 -10.10
CA THR A 221 14.02 -20.23 -10.28
C THR A 221 14.84 -19.81 -9.05
N PRO A 222 14.61 -20.42 -7.88
CA PRO A 222 15.39 -20.10 -6.69
C PRO A 222 16.87 -20.47 -6.88
N LEU A 223 17.77 -19.68 -6.29
CA LEU A 223 19.21 -19.93 -6.31
C LEU A 223 19.53 -21.29 -5.65
N GLY A 224 20.05 -22.21 -6.46
CA GLY A 224 20.34 -23.58 -6.04
C GLY A 224 19.12 -24.53 -6.02
N GLY A 225 17.99 -24.12 -6.63
CA GLY A 225 16.79 -24.94 -6.74
C GLY A 225 16.00 -25.08 -5.43
N TRP A 226 14.84 -25.72 -5.54
CA TRP A 226 14.04 -26.12 -4.38
C TRP A 226 14.69 -27.31 -3.70
N VAL A 227 15.06 -27.13 -2.43
CA VAL A 227 15.62 -28.18 -1.56
C VAL A 227 14.81 -28.25 -0.27
N ALA A 228 14.87 -29.37 0.43
CA ALA A 228 14.22 -29.49 1.74
C ALA A 228 14.80 -28.46 2.72
N GLY A 229 13.93 -27.80 3.51
CA GLY A 229 14.35 -26.75 4.43
C GLY A 229 13.22 -25.82 4.86
N GLN A 230 13.58 -24.83 5.69
CA GLN A 230 12.66 -23.76 6.11
C GLN A 230 12.81 -22.55 5.17
N TYR A 231 11.67 -22.03 4.73
CA TYR A 231 11.58 -20.90 3.83
C TYR A 231 10.78 -19.77 4.48
N GLU A 232 11.16 -18.55 4.12
CA GLU A 232 10.54 -17.33 4.61
C GLU A 232 10.40 -16.33 3.48
N VAL A 233 9.22 -15.72 3.37
CA VAL A 233 8.95 -14.64 2.42
C VAL A 233 8.64 -13.37 3.19
N GLN A 234 9.32 -12.30 2.84
CA GLN A 234 9.16 -10.99 3.45
C GLN A 234 8.69 -10.01 2.39
N ILE A 235 7.61 -9.29 2.68
CA ILE A 235 7.07 -8.27 1.79
C ILE A 235 7.33 -6.89 2.39
N PHE A 236 7.87 -6.01 1.55
CA PHE A 236 8.17 -4.62 1.87
C PHE A 236 7.42 -3.69 0.93
N MET A 237 7.04 -2.53 1.46
CA MET A 237 6.54 -1.39 0.69
C MET A 237 7.50 -0.21 0.91
N GLY A 238 8.30 0.09 -0.11
CA GLY A 238 9.50 0.91 -0.01
C GLY A 238 10.48 0.29 0.96
N TYR A 239 10.81 1.02 2.03
CA TYR A 239 11.71 0.57 3.09
C TYR A 239 10.98 -0.08 4.27
N GLU A 240 9.64 0.00 4.30
CA GLU A 240 8.86 -0.52 5.41
C GLU A 240 8.52 -1.99 5.18
N TRP A 241 8.90 -2.82 6.15
CA TRP A 241 8.41 -4.20 6.23
C TRP A 241 6.91 -4.21 6.55
N LYS A 242 6.15 -5.06 5.85
CA LYS A 242 4.69 -5.19 6.06
C LYS A 242 4.28 -6.56 6.58
N VAL A 243 4.75 -7.64 5.99
CA VAL A 243 4.34 -9.00 6.37
C VAL A 243 5.45 -10.02 6.13
N ILE A 244 5.39 -11.11 6.90
CA ILE A 244 6.27 -12.27 6.83
C ILE A 244 5.42 -13.54 6.73
N GLY A 245 5.80 -14.44 5.83
CA GLY A 245 5.19 -15.76 5.67
C GLY A 245 6.24 -16.84 5.73
N ARG A 246 5.92 -17.99 6.33
CA ARG A 246 6.85 -19.12 6.47
C ARG A 246 6.23 -20.40 5.95
N PHE A 247 7.03 -21.22 5.29
CA PHE A 247 6.65 -22.56 4.87
C PHE A 247 7.87 -23.49 4.94
N ARG A 248 7.62 -24.79 4.84
CA ARG A 248 8.68 -25.80 4.78
C ARG A 248 8.58 -26.61 3.48
N VAL A 249 9.73 -26.99 2.96
CA VAL A 249 9.81 -27.98 1.87
C VAL A 249 10.37 -29.26 2.48
N LEU A 250 9.68 -30.37 2.23
CA LEU A 250 10.10 -31.72 2.60
C LEU A 250 10.73 -32.39 1.39
N ASP A 251 11.70 -33.26 1.67
CA ASP A 251 12.16 -34.23 0.69
C ASP A 251 11.03 -35.23 0.40
N SER A 252 10.99 -35.84 -0.78
CA SER A 252 9.87 -36.70 -1.23
C SER A 252 9.75 -38.03 -0.46
N LEU A 253 10.38 -38.15 0.71
CA LEU A 253 10.52 -39.36 1.53
C LEU A 253 10.25 -39.07 3.01
N ALA A 254 9.11 -38.46 3.35
CA ALA A 254 8.61 -38.50 4.71
C ALA A 254 7.09 -38.37 4.76
N THR A 255 6.37 -39.47 4.51
CA THR A 255 5.07 -39.67 5.16
C THR A 255 5.33 -39.64 6.67
N PRO A 256 4.76 -38.71 7.46
CA PRO A 256 4.77 -38.88 8.90
C PRO A 256 3.83 -40.05 9.23
N THR A 257 4.37 -41.26 9.31
CA THR A 257 3.66 -42.37 9.92
C THR A 257 3.39 -41.96 11.37
N MET A 258 2.13 -41.67 11.71
CA MET A 258 1.68 -41.63 13.09
C MET A 258 1.82 -43.04 13.68
N THR A 259 3.01 -43.44 14.09
CA THR A 259 3.22 -44.61 14.95
C THR A 259 3.16 -44.12 16.38
N GLY A 260 1.95 -44.15 16.93
CA GLY A 260 1.68 -43.89 18.33
C GLY A 260 0.49 -44.70 18.80
N THR A 261 0.53 -46.03 18.61
CA THR A 261 -0.31 -46.92 19.42
C THR A 261 0.34 -47.02 20.79
N PRO A 262 -0.26 -46.48 21.88
CA PRO A 262 0.27 -46.71 23.21
C PRO A 262 0.11 -48.19 23.55
N THR A 263 1.22 -48.93 23.58
CA THR A 263 1.27 -50.25 24.20
C THR A 263 1.09 -50.06 25.70
N LEU A 264 -0.11 -50.36 26.21
CA LEU A 264 -0.37 -50.44 27.64
C LEU A 264 0.45 -51.60 28.23
N THR A 265 1.51 -51.29 28.96
CA THR A 265 2.25 -52.26 29.77
C THR A 265 1.37 -52.72 30.94
N PRO A 266 1.09 -54.02 31.14
CA PRO A 266 0.39 -54.49 32.33
C PRO A 266 1.27 -54.32 33.57
N VAL A 267 0.73 -53.63 34.57
CA VAL A 267 1.34 -53.37 35.89
C VAL A 267 1.56 -54.69 36.64
N PRO A 268 2.75 -54.94 37.23
CA PRO A 268 2.95 -56.12 38.06
C PRO A 268 2.30 -55.96 39.44
N THR A 269 1.46 -56.92 39.81
CA THR A 269 0.80 -57.04 41.11
C THR A 269 1.82 -57.22 42.25
N LEU A 270 1.79 -56.31 43.22
CA LEU A 270 2.56 -56.40 44.48
C LEU A 270 1.99 -57.53 45.35
N VAL A 271 2.82 -58.53 45.64
CA VAL A 271 2.51 -59.62 46.58
C VAL A 271 2.93 -59.16 47.98
N VAL A 272 1.97 -59.04 48.89
CA VAL A 272 2.22 -58.72 50.31
C VAL A 272 2.62 -60.02 51.02
N SER A 273 3.87 -60.09 51.48
CA SER A 273 4.33 -61.14 52.39
C SER A 273 4.04 -60.73 53.83
N THR A 274 3.08 -61.39 54.46
CA THR A 274 2.82 -61.30 55.90
C THR A 274 3.86 -62.10 56.67
N SER A 275 4.65 -61.41 57.50
CA SER A 275 5.47 -61.97 58.57
C SER A 275 4.59 -62.31 59.78
N THR A 276 4.86 -63.45 60.41
CA THR A 276 4.39 -63.75 61.78
C THR A 276 5.55 -64.35 62.60
N PRO A 277 5.58 -64.09 63.92
CA PRO A 277 6.74 -64.30 64.80
C PRO A 277 6.98 -65.77 65.20
#